data_AF-A0A7C1GF42-F1
#
_entry.id   AF-A0A7C1GF42-F1
#
_cell.length_a   1.000
_cell.length_b   1.000
_cell.length_c   1.000
_cell.angle_alpha   90.00
_cell.angle_beta   90.00
_cell.angle_gamma   90.00
#
_symmetry.space_group_name_H-M   'P 1'
#
loop_
_entity.id
_entity.type
_entity.pdbx_description
1 polymer ?
#
loop_
_entity_poly.entity_id
_entity_poly.type
_entity_poly.pdbx_seq_one_letter_code
_entity_poly.pdbx_strand_id
1 'polypeptide(L)'
;MFNTPARKIIFNQNTYNTFGTYSLGDPDPGGIYLDSGVVAAMVVSEDNRQYLQYAYDKIPIYRIHNSINPDLFFSGGRKKTQIAFMPRKNSDHALQVVALLRVRGVLDDFDVVPIENRTERETASILRESLIFLSFGYPEGISLPPAEAMACGSIVIGYHGMGGREYFRPEYCYPVEMGDILSFAKTVEDVVEIYKKEPRVIEEKRLKASAFIREEYSQDREKSDVLNAWSEIIRRCERKHSLHESHEKGF
;
A
#
# COMPACT_ATOMS: atom_id res chain seq x y z
N MET A 1 1.74 30.44 -1.25
CA MET A 1 1.60 29.68 -2.50
C MET A 1 0.19 29.77 -3.10
N PHE A 2 -0.87 29.76 -2.28
CA PHE A 2 -2.25 29.85 -2.77
C PHE A 2 -2.84 31.27 -2.60
N ASN A 3 -3.53 31.80 -3.61
CA ASN A 3 -4.25 33.07 -3.52
C ASN A 3 -5.72 32.86 -3.11
N THR A 4 -5.95 32.35 -1.90
CA THR A 4 -7.30 32.14 -1.34
C THR A 4 -7.27 32.10 0.18
N PRO A 5 -8.28 32.67 0.88
CA PRO A 5 -8.39 32.62 2.33
C PRO A 5 -8.81 31.23 2.86
N ALA A 6 -9.21 30.30 1.98
CA ALA A 6 -9.62 28.97 2.40
C ALA A 6 -8.49 28.23 3.13
N ARG A 7 -8.85 27.43 4.15
CA ARG A 7 -7.93 26.46 4.76
C ARG A 7 -7.80 25.25 3.85
N LYS A 8 -6.59 24.70 3.73
CA LYS A 8 -6.26 23.59 2.84
C LYS A 8 -5.86 22.37 3.66
N ILE A 9 -6.26 21.20 3.19
CA ILE A 9 -5.88 19.90 3.72
C ILE A 9 -5.32 19.12 2.54
N ILE A 10 -4.15 18.51 2.72
CA ILE A 10 -3.48 17.78 1.65
C ILE A 10 -3.72 16.28 1.86
N PHE A 11 -4.23 15.59 0.84
CA PHE A 11 -4.27 14.13 0.81
C PHE A 11 -3.06 13.61 0.02
N ASN A 12 -2.06 13.08 0.73
CA ASN A 12 -0.83 12.56 0.16
C ASN A 12 -0.85 11.03 0.16
N GLN A 13 -1.04 10.45 -1.03
CA GLN A 13 -1.15 9.00 -1.21
C GLN A 13 0.20 8.29 -1.36
N ASN A 14 1.30 9.03 -1.47
CA ASN A 14 2.64 8.45 -1.55
C ASN A 14 3.69 9.51 -1.18
N THR A 15 4.15 9.50 0.06
CA THR A 15 5.07 10.52 0.58
C THR A 15 6.44 10.52 -0.08
N TYR A 16 6.84 9.44 -0.74
CA TYR A 16 8.10 9.37 -1.49
C TYR A 16 8.12 10.31 -2.70
N ASN A 17 6.95 10.80 -3.15
CA ASN A 17 6.85 11.81 -4.21
C ASN A 17 6.92 13.25 -3.69
N THR A 18 6.91 13.46 -2.36
CA THR A 18 6.82 14.79 -1.74
C THR A 18 7.92 15.74 -2.20
N PHE A 19 9.14 15.22 -2.33
CA PHE A 19 10.29 15.98 -2.79
C PHE A 19 10.70 15.68 -4.24
N GLY A 20 9.87 14.94 -4.99
CA GLY A 20 10.23 14.43 -6.33
C GLY A 20 10.42 15.51 -7.40
N THR A 21 9.96 16.74 -7.16
CA THR A 21 10.12 17.88 -8.07
C THR A 21 11.26 18.82 -7.70
N TYR A 22 11.97 18.57 -6.59
CA TYR A 22 13.07 19.43 -6.13
C TYR A 22 14.41 18.93 -6.66
N SER A 23 15.31 19.87 -6.88
CA SER A 23 16.71 19.61 -7.18
C SER A 23 17.54 19.61 -5.90
N LEU A 24 18.67 18.89 -5.89
CA LEU A 24 19.56 18.81 -4.72
C LEU A 24 20.12 20.16 -4.26
N GLY A 25 20.11 21.17 -5.12
CA GLY A 25 20.55 22.53 -4.81
C GLY A 25 19.44 23.48 -4.37
N ASP A 26 18.19 23.02 -4.24
CA ASP A 26 17.09 23.90 -3.86
C ASP A 26 17.24 24.34 -2.40
N PRO A 27 17.30 25.66 -2.14
CA PRO A 27 17.65 26.20 -0.82
C PRO A 27 16.53 26.05 0.23
N ASP A 28 15.29 25.77 -0.20
CA ASP A 28 14.14 25.55 0.68
C ASP A 28 13.16 24.54 0.07
N PRO A 29 13.35 23.24 0.29
CA PRO A 29 12.44 22.21 -0.21
C PRO A 29 11.13 22.12 0.62
N GLY A 30 10.89 23.05 1.56
CA GLY A 30 9.76 22.98 2.49
C GLY A 30 8.37 23.02 1.84
N GLY A 31 8.28 23.48 0.59
CA GLY A 31 7.16 23.19 -0.29
C GLY A 31 5.78 23.59 0.22
N ILE A 32 4.77 22.88 -0.29
CA ILE A 32 3.36 23.25 -0.09
C ILE A 32 2.90 23.11 1.37
N TYR A 33 3.56 22.28 2.17
CA TYR A 33 3.17 21.95 3.54
C TYR A 33 3.55 23.05 4.55
N LEU A 34 4.47 23.95 4.20
CA LEU A 34 4.82 25.12 5.02
C LEU A 34 3.90 26.33 4.79
N ASP A 35 3.02 26.30 3.77
CA ASP A 35 2.05 27.37 3.54
C ASP A 35 1.11 27.49 4.75
N SER A 36 0.96 28.70 5.30
CA SER A 36 0.14 28.93 6.50
C SER A 36 -1.35 28.63 6.29
N GLY A 37 -1.81 28.55 5.04
CA GLY A 37 -3.14 28.10 4.70
C GLY A 37 -3.33 26.58 4.78
N VAL A 38 -2.26 25.79 4.81
CA VAL A 38 -2.32 24.33 5.01
C VAL A 38 -2.41 24.03 6.50
N VAL A 39 -3.50 23.39 6.89
CA VAL A 39 -3.83 23.19 8.32
C VAL A 39 -3.69 21.73 8.76
N ALA A 40 -3.57 20.79 7.83
CA ALA A 40 -3.40 19.36 8.08
C ALA A 40 -3.01 18.61 6.80
N ALA A 41 -2.54 17.38 6.97
CA ALA A 41 -2.44 16.40 5.89
C ALA A 41 -3.06 15.05 6.27
N MET A 42 -3.52 14.31 5.27
CA MET A 42 -3.97 12.93 5.36
C MET A 42 -3.03 12.07 4.52
N VAL A 43 -2.67 10.89 5.02
CA VAL A 43 -1.77 9.93 4.39
C VAL A 43 -2.35 8.52 4.46
N VAL A 44 -1.80 7.60 3.66
CA VAL A 44 -2.40 6.27 3.42
C VAL A 44 -1.72 5.10 4.14
N SER A 45 -0.71 5.37 4.97
CA SER A 45 -0.03 4.36 5.80
C SER A 45 0.71 4.99 6.98
N GLU A 46 1.10 4.16 7.93
CA GLU A 46 1.89 4.60 9.08
C GLU A 46 3.30 5.03 8.66
N ASP A 47 3.88 4.35 7.67
CA ASP A 47 5.16 4.72 7.05
C ASP A 47 5.11 6.14 6.47
N ASN A 48 4.06 6.45 5.71
CA ASN A 48 3.86 7.78 5.15
C ASN A 48 3.61 8.82 6.24
N ARG A 49 2.88 8.46 7.31
CA ARG A 49 2.67 9.37 8.45
C ARG A 49 3.99 9.73 9.13
N GLN A 50 4.84 8.75 9.40
CA GLN A 50 6.16 8.97 10.01
C GLN A 50 7.05 9.82 9.11
N TYR A 51 7.12 9.50 7.82
CA TYR A 51 7.88 10.27 6.84
C TYR A 51 7.47 11.74 6.83
N LEU A 52 6.16 12.00 6.67
CA LEU A 52 5.66 13.36 6.52
C LEU A 52 5.69 14.14 7.84
N GLN A 53 5.49 13.47 8.98
CA GLN A 53 5.59 14.07 10.31
C GLN A 53 7.02 14.49 10.65
N TYR A 54 8.02 13.72 10.18
CA TYR A 54 9.43 14.07 10.33
C TYR A 54 9.77 15.33 9.50
N ALA A 55 9.23 15.43 8.29
CA ALA A 55 9.46 16.58 7.43
C ALA A 55 8.70 17.85 7.88
N TYR A 56 7.49 17.69 8.42
CA TYR A 56 6.59 18.80 8.75
C TYR A 56 5.96 18.62 10.14
N ASP A 57 6.56 19.25 11.15
CA ASP A 57 6.15 19.13 12.56
C ASP A 57 5.04 20.11 12.98
N LYS A 58 4.75 21.13 12.16
CA LYS A 58 3.80 22.21 12.49
C LYS A 58 2.34 21.90 12.16
N ILE A 59 2.09 20.89 11.34
CA ILE A 59 0.75 20.48 10.94
C ILE A 59 0.47 19.05 11.41
N PRO A 60 -0.78 18.74 11.79
CA PRO A 60 -1.15 17.37 12.09
C PRO A 60 -1.25 16.52 10.83
N ILE A 61 -0.72 15.29 10.93
CA ILE A 61 -0.76 14.28 9.89
C ILE A 61 -1.65 13.12 10.35
N TYR A 62 -2.73 12.84 9.62
CA TYR A 62 -3.67 11.77 9.93
C TYR A 62 -3.50 10.60 8.96
N ARG A 63 -3.52 9.36 9.47
CA ARG A 63 -3.53 8.16 8.63
C ARG A 63 -4.96 7.74 8.31
N ILE A 64 -5.19 7.32 7.06
CA ILE A 64 -6.44 6.75 6.56
C ILE A 64 -6.12 5.39 5.92
N HIS A 65 -6.92 4.37 6.23
CA HIS A 65 -6.90 3.12 5.46
C HIS A 65 -7.71 3.31 4.19
N ASN A 66 -7.08 3.26 3.02
CA ASN A 66 -7.83 3.19 1.76
C ASN A 66 -8.50 1.82 1.67
N SER A 67 -9.81 1.79 1.43
CA SER A 67 -10.54 0.53 1.43
C SER A 67 -10.24 -0.31 0.19
N ILE A 68 -10.29 -1.64 0.36
CA ILE A 68 -10.29 -2.59 -0.75
C ILE A 68 -11.73 -2.77 -1.21
N ASN A 69 -11.99 -2.64 -2.51
CA ASN A 69 -13.33 -2.80 -3.07
C ASN A 69 -13.84 -4.25 -2.88
N PRO A 70 -14.82 -4.49 -2.00
CA PRO A 70 -15.25 -5.86 -1.65
C PRO A 70 -16.05 -6.54 -2.78
N ASP A 71 -16.60 -5.77 -3.72
CA ASP A 71 -17.36 -6.30 -4.86
C ASP A 71 -16.45 -6.86 -5.95
N LEU A 72 -15.19 -6.42 -5.97
CA LEU A 72 -14.18 -6.86 -6.93
C LEU A 72 -13.16 -7.80 -6.28
N PHE A 73 -12.58 -7.41 -5.15
CA PHE A 73 -11.47 -8.14 -4.54
C PHE A 73 -11.95 -8.93 -3.34
N PHE A 74 -12.32 -10.19 -3.60
CA PHE A 74 -12.80 -11.12 -2.58
C PHE A 74 -12.30 -12.53 -2.85
N SER A 75 -12.06 -13.30 -1.80
CA SER A 75 -11.72 -14.70 -1.94
C SER A 75 -12.92 -15.48 -2.44
N GLY A 76 -12.80 -16.11 -3.61
CA GLY A 76 -13.84 -16.94 -4.20
C GLY A 76 -13.26 -17.99 -5.14
N GLY A 77 -13.95 -19.13 -5.23
CA GLY A 77 -13.61 -20.22 -6.15
C GLY A 77 -12.34 -21.01 -5.79
N ARG A 78 -12.02 -21.98 -6.64
CA ARG A 78 -10.78 -22.76 -6.57
C ARG A 78 -9.66 -22.00 -7.28
N LYS A 79 -8.47 -21.93 -6.67
CA LYS A 79 -7.28 -21.36 -7.29
C LYS A 79 -6.75 -22.23 -8.43
N LYS A 80 -6.33 -21.60 -9.52
CA LYS A 80 -5.49 -22.20 -10.56
C LYS A 80 -4.04 -22.25 -10.06
N THR A 81 -3.24 -23.19 -10.57
CA THR A 81 -1.78 -23.19 -10.39
C THR A 81 -1.19 -22.07 -11.25
N GLN A 82 -1.39 -20.84 -10.78
CA GLN A 82 -1.08 -19.62 -11.50
C GLN A 82 -0.36 -18.65 -10.55
N ILE A 83 0.73 -18.07 -11.06
CA ILE A 83 1.52 -17.02 -10.43
C ILE A 83 1.26 -15.73 -11.21
N ALA A 84 0.63 -14.75 -10.56
CA ALA A 84 0.41 -13.43 -11.15
C ALA A 84 1.38 -12.38 -10.60
N PHE A 85 1.66 -11.35 -11.38
CA PHE A 85 2.48 -10.21 -10.96
C PHE A 85 2.20 -8.99 -11.84
N MET A 86 2.57 -7.79 -11.38
CA MET A 86 2.46 -6.57 -12.16
C MET A 86 3.86 -6.10 -12.59
N PRO A 87 4.20 -6.08 -13.89
CA PRO A 87 5.57 -5.86 -14.35
C PRO A 87 6.02 -4.39 -14.36
N ARG A 88 5.14 -3.43 -14.05
CA ARG A 88 5.41 -2.00 -14.25
C ARG A 88 6.54 -1.44 -13.39
N LYS A 89 6.62 -1.83 -12.11
CA LYS A 89 7.67 -1.36 -11.18
C LYS A 89 8.72 -2.46 -11.02
N ASN A 90 10.00 -2.08 -11.03
CA ASN A 90 11.14 -2.99 -10.89
C ASN A 90 11.04 -4.18 -11.86
N SER A 91 10.79 -3.88 -13.14
CA SER A 91 10.59 -4.87 -14.21
C SER A 91 11.82 -5.77 -14.41
N ASP A 92 13.01 -5.21 -14.17
CA ASP A 92 14.29 -5.91 -14.16
C ASP A 92 14.38 -6.93 -13.02
N HIS A 93 13.86 -6.62 -11.83
CA HIS A 93 13.75 -7.57 -10.73
C HIS A 93 12.77 -8.70 -11.08
N ALA A 94 11.59 -8.35 -11.62
CA ALA A 94 10.59 -9.34 -12.03
C ALA A 94 11.14 -10.30 -13.09
N LEU A 95 11.87 -9.77 -14.08
CA LEU A 95 12.54 -10.56 -15.10
C LEU A 95 13.51 -11.57 -14.47
N GLN A 96 14.39 -11.12 -13.58
CA GLN A 96 15.39 -11.99 -12.95
C GLN A 96 14.74 -13.09 -12.10
N VAL A 97 13.77 -12.76 -11.25
CA VAL A 97 13.08 -13.75 -10.40
C VAL A 97 12.38 -14.79 -11.28
N VAL A 98 11.61 -14.36 -12.28
CA VAL A 98 10.90 -15.30 -13.17
C VAL A 98 11.89 -16.14 -13.97
N ALA A 99 13.00 -15.57 -14.47
CA ALA A 99 14.02 -16.32 -15.19
C ALA A 99 14.71 -17.38 -14.31
N LEU A 100 15.07 -17.04 -13.07
CA LEU A 100 15.65 -17.98 -12.11
C LEU A 100 14.70 -19.15 -11.84
N LEU A 101 13.42 -18.86 -11.60
CA LEU A 101 12.41 -19.87 -11.35
C LEU A 101 12.19 -20.79 -12.57
N ARG A 102 12.26 -20.24 -13.81
CA ARG A 102 12.20 -21.04 -15.04
C ARG A 102 13.43 -21.95 -15.18
N VAL A 103 14.63 -21.44 -14.98
CA VAL A 103 15.88 -22.23 -15.07
C VAL A 103 15.89 -23.36 -14.04
N ARG A 104 15.29 -23.13 -12.87
CA ARG A 104 15.17 -24.12 -11.79
C ARG A 104 14.04 -25.15 -12.01
N GLY A 105 13.17 -24.96 -13.01
CA GLY A 105 12.00 -25.82 -13.25
C GLY A 105 10.86 -25.62 -12.24
N VAL A 106 10.90 -24.54 -11.44
CA VAL A 106 9.86 -24.26 -10.42
C VAL A 106 8.51 -23.95 -11.07
N LEU A 107 8.55 -23.39 -12.28
CA LEU A 107 7.36 -22.91 -13.00
C LEU A 107 6.74 -23.96 -13.94
N ASP A 108 7.26 -25.19 -13.97
CA ASP A 108 6.83 -26.22 -14.94
C ASP A 108 5.32 -26.55 -14.85
N ASP A 109 4.76 -26.46 -13.64
CA ASP A 109 3.34 -26.70 -13.37
C ASP A 109 2.51 -25.40 -13.16
N PHE A 110 3.12 -24.24 -13.43
CA PHE A 110 2.52 -22.93 -13.13
C PHE A 110 2.38 -22.04 -14.36
N ASP A 111 1.17 -21.53 -14.56
CA ASP A 111 0.94 -20.42 -15.48
C ASP A 111 1.49 -19.12 -14.89
N VAL A 112 2.33 -18.42 -15.64
CA VAL A 112 2.90 -17.13 -15.22
C VAL A 112 2.17 -16.00 -15.94
N VAL A 113 1.39 -15.22 -15.20
CA VAL A 113 0.45 -14.24 -15.74
C VAL A 113 0.84 -12.80 -15.36
N PRO A 114 1.48 -12.04 -16.27
CA PRO A 114 1.67 -10.61 -16.06
C PRO A 114 0.32 -9.87 -16.17
N ILE A 115 0.03 -9.04 -15.17
CA ILE A 115 -1.11 -8.14 -15.14
C ILE A 115 -0.64 -6.76 -15.62
N GLU A 116 -0.87 -6.48 -16.90
CA GLU A 116 -0.51 -5.23 -17.55
C GLU A 116 -1.62 -4.82 -18.52
N ASN A 117 -1.91 -3.51 -18.60
CA ASN A 117 -2.96 -2.95 -19.45
C ASN A 117 -4.33 -3.64 -19.26
N ARG A 118 -4.66 -3.96 -18.00
CA ARG A 118 -5.93 -4.57 -17.59
C ARG A 118 -6.80 -3.56 -16.88
N THR A 119 -8.10 -3.70 -17.06
CA THR A 119 -9.10 -3.02 -16.22
C THR A 119 -9.04 -3.56 -14.79
N GLU A 120 -9.63 -2.82 -13.85
CA GLU A 120 -9.76 -3.26 -12.45
C GLU A 120 -10.51 -4.60 -12.33
N ARG A 121 -11.59 -4.77 -13.09
CA ARG A 121 -12.39 -6.01 -13.09
C ARG A 121 -11.61 -7.22 -13.62
N GLU A 122 -10.84 -7.04 -14.70
CA GLU A 122 -9.97 -8.09 -15.24
C GLU A 122 -8.84 -8.42 -14.26
N THR A 123 -8.22 -7.40 -13.65
CA THR A 123 -7.20 -7.55 -12.61
C THR A 123 -7.74 -8.38 -11.44
N ALA A 124 -8.90 -8.00 -10.90
CA ALA A 124 -9.57 -8.73 -9.84
C ALA A 124 -9.86 -10.18 -10.25
N SER A 125 -10.29 -10.43 -11.50
CA SER A 125 -10.52 -11.79 -11.99
C SER A 125 -9.24 -12.63 -12.00
N ILE A 126 -8.13 -12.08 -12.51
CA ILE A 126 -6.83 -12.76 -12.52
C ILE A 126 -6.39 -13.06 -11.08
N LEU A 127 -6.49 -12.10 -10.16
CA LEU A 127 -6.10 -12.29 -8.77
C LEU A 127 -6.97 -13.34 -8.07
N ARG A 128 -8.29 -13.35 -8.29
CA ARG A 128 -9.20 -14.36 -7.73
C ARG A 128 -8.84 -15.78 -8.18
N GLU A 129 -8.35 -15.95 -9.39
CA GLU A 129 -7.93 -17.26 -9.90
C GLU A 129 -6.49 -17.63 -9.51
N SER A 130 -5.62 -16.65 -9.25
CA SER A 130 -4.19 -16.87 -8.97
C SER A 130 -3.94 -17.46 -7.59
N LEU A 131 -3.10 -18.51 -7.51
CA LEU A 131 -2.64 -19.06 -6.24
C LEU A 131 -1.63 -18.13 -5.58
N ILE A 132 -0.67 -17.62 -6.35
CA ILE A 132 0.43 -16.79 -5.86
C ILE A 132 0.40 -15.44 -6.58
N PHE A 133 0.70 -14.37 -5.85
CA PHE A 133 0.98 -13.05 -6.37
C PHE A 133 2.38 -12.61 -5.97
N LEU A 134 3.20 -12.21 -6.94
CA LEU A 134 4.55 -11.68 -6.70
C LEU A 134 4.51 -10.15 -6.64
N SER A 135 4.88 -9.60 -5.50
CA SER A 135 4.96 -8.16 -5.27
C SER A 135 6.36 -7.63 -5.59
N PHE A 136 6.47 -6.82 -6.63
CA PHE A 136 7.69 -6.10 -7.00
C PHE A 136 7.59 -4.59 -6.71
N GLY A 137 6.51 -4.13 -6.06
CA GLY A 137 6.24 -2.72 -5.82
C GLY A 137 7.22 -2.08 -4.83
N TYR A 138 7.90 -1.01 -5.26
CA TYR A 138 8.67 -0.11 -4.38
C TYR A 138 8.95 1.23 -5.09
N PRO A 139 8.96 2.37 -4.37
CA PRO A 139 8.28 2.59 -3.10
C PRO A 139 6.76 2.79 -3.33
N GLU A 140 5.95 2.51 -2.32
CA GLU A 140 4.49 2.63 -2.38
C GLU A 140 3.94 3.24 -1.08
N GLY A 141 2.87 4.04 -1.21
CA GLY A 141 2.22 4.64 -0.04
C GLY A 141 1.48 3.62 0.82
N ILE A 142 0.74 2.68 0.20
CA ILE A 142 -0.03 1.61 0.85
C ILE A 142 0.32 0.21 0.29
N SER A 143 0.99 0.14 -0.87
CA SER A 143 1.16 -1.09 -1.64
C SER A 143 -0.15 -1.79 -2.00
N LEU A 144 -1.03 -1.14 -2.75
CA LEU A 144 -2.39 -1.66 -2.99
C LEU A 144 -2.45 -3.05 -3.69
N PRO A 145 -1.64 -3.33 -4.74
CA PRO A 145 -1.75 -4.61 -5.46
C PRO A 145 -1.60 -5.88 -4.60
N PRO A 146 -0.60 -5.99 -3.70
CA PRO A 146 -0.54 -7.14 -2.80
C PRO A 146 -1.72 -7.19 -1.81
N ALA A 147 -2.25 -6.06 -1.34
CA ALA A 147 -3.43 -6.05 -0.48
C ALA A 147 -4.68 -6.61 -1.22
N GLU A 148 -4.89 -6.18 -2.47
CA GLU A 148 -5.93 -6.71 -3.37
C GLU A 148 -5.75 -8.22 -3.64
N ALA A 149 -4.51 -8.67 -3.84
CA ALA A 149 -4.20 -10.08 -4.03
C ALA A 149 -4.50 -10.91 -2.77
N MET A 150 -4.15 -10.41 -1.58
CA MET A 150 -4.54 -11.04 -0.30
C MET A 150 -6.07 -11.10 -0.18
N ALA A 151 -6.78 -10.02 -0.53
CA ALA A 151 -8.25 -9.99 -0.44
C ALA A 151 -8.89 -11.03 -1.35
N CYS A 152 -8.35 -11.20 -2.56
CA CYS A 152 -8.69 -12.26 -3.51
C CYS A 152 -8.28 -13.67 -3.05
N GLY A 153 -7.56 -13.81 -1.93
CA GLY A 153 -7.13 -15.08 -1.37
C GLY A 153 -5.93 -15.71 -2.06
N SER A 154 -5.08 -14.91 -2.72
CA SER A 154 -3.76 -15.33 -3.21
C SER A 154 -2.72 -15.26 -2.09
N ILE A 155 -1.71 -16.12 -2.14
CA ILE A 155 -0.49 -15.95 -1.34
C ILE A 155 0.34 -14.83 -1.95
N VAL A 156 0.73 -13.87 -1.13
CA VAL A 156 1.64 -12.79 -1.52
C VAL A 156 3.07 -13.14 -1.13
N ILE A 157 3.99 -12.93 -2.06
CA ILE A 157 5.44 -13.07 -1.85
C ILE A 157 6.12 -11.81 -2.42
N GLY A 158 7.08 -11.23 -1.69
CA GLY A 158 7.93 -10.18 -2.23
C GLY A 158 7.95 -8.89 -1.41
N TYR A 159 8.12 -7.77 -2.09
CA TYR A 159 8.40 -6.48 -1.47
C TYR A 159 7.14 -5.88 -0.84
N HIS A 160 7.30 -5.38 0.38
CA HIS A 160 6.24 -4.66 1.10
C HIS A 160 6.07 -3.21 0.61
N GLY A 161 7.00 -2.65 -0.17
CA GLY A 161 6.90 -1.31 -0.76
C GLY A 161 6.93 -0.13 0.23
N MET A 162 7.49 -0.33 1.43
CA MET A 162 7.39 0.55 2.62
C MET A 162 5.98 0.64 3.23
N GLY A 163 5.01 1.24 2.53
CA GLY A 163 3.64 1.39 3.02
C GLY A 163 2.98 0.09 3.44
N GLY A 164 3.25 -1.01 2.72
CA GLY A 164 2.70 -2.33 3.04
C GLY A 164 3.30 -3.02 4.26
N ARG A 165 4.31 -2.46 4.94
CA ARG A 165 4.90 -3.05 6.16
C ARG A 165 3.85 -3.37 7.22
N GLU A 166 2.79 -2.58 7.30
CA GLU A 166 1.75 -2.75 8.32
C GLU A 166 0.95 -4.06 8.16
N TYR A 167 0.91 -4.66 6.97
CA TYR A 167 0.24 -5.94 6.69
C TYR A 167 1.13 -7.04 6.08
N PHE A 168 2.34 -6.73 5.63
CA PHE A 168 3.33 -7.72 5.17
C PHE A 168 3.94 -8.51 6.34
N ARG A 169 3.10 -9.27 7.06
CA ARG A 169 3.51 -10.06 8.21
C ARG A 169 3.71 -11.52 7.82
N PRO A 170 4.73 -12.22 8.35
CA PRO A 170 4.98 -13.64 8.06
C PRO A 170 3.78 -14.55 8.35
N GLU A 171 2.86 -14.17 9.25
CA GLU A 171 1.64 -14.96 9.47
C GLU A 171 0.68 -14.94 8.26
N TYR A 172 0.71 -13.90 7.41
CA TYR A 172 -0.20 -13.71 6.28
C TYR A 172 0.46 -13.90 4.91
N CYS A 173 1.76 -13.67 4.81
CA CYS A 173 2.48 -13.67 3.53
C CYS A 173 3.96 -14.00 3.71
N TYR A 174 4.73 -13.88 2.63
CA TYR A 174 6.17 -14.10 2.62
C TYR A 174 6.89 -12.80 2.20
N PRO A 175 7.18 -11.91 3.16
CA PRO A 175 7.90 -10.68 2.87
C PRO A 175 9.35 -10.98 2.43
N VAL A 176 9.84 -10.22 1.46
CA VAL A 176 11.22 -10.25 0.98
C VAL A 176 11.74 -8.82 0.98
N GLU A 177 13.01 -8.65 1.36
CA GLU A 177 13.66 -7.34 1.32
C GLU A 177 13.81 -6.83 -0.11
N MET A 178 13.63 -5.51 -0.28
CA MET A 178 13.73 -4.87 -1.59
C MET A 178 15.10 -5.13 -2.21
N GLY A 179 15.12 -5.65 -3.44
CA GLY A 179 16.34 -5.89 -4.21
C GLY A 179 17.01 -7.23 -3.94
N ASP A 180 16.55 -8.02 -2.96
CA ASP A 180 17.06 -9.37 -2.73
C ASP A 180 16.42 -10.39 -3.68
N ILE A 181 16.90 -10.38 -4.92
CA ILE A 181 16.42 -11.25 -6.02
C ILE A 181 16.55 -12.73 -5.68
N LEU A 182 17.66 -13.12 -5.06
CA LEU A 182 17.94 -14.53 -4.78
C LEU A 182 17.01 -15.05 -3.68
N SER A 183 16.84 -14.31 -2.59
CA SER A 183 15.90 -14.70 -1.53
C SER A 183 14.47 -14.68 -2.03
N PHE A 184 14.11 -13.76 -2.94
CA PHE A 184 12.80 -13.76 -3.59
C PHE A 184 12.57 -15.08 -4.35
N ALA A 185 13.46 -15.44 -5.28
CA ALA A 185 13.32 -16.68 -6.05
C ALA A 185 13.26 -17.92 -5.15
N LYS A 186 14.16 -18.03 -4.15
CA LYS A 186 14.14 -19.15 -3.20
C LYS A 186 12.84 -19.23 -2.40
N THR A 187 12.32 -18.09 -1.95
CA THR A 187 11.06 -18.05 -1.21
C THR A 187 9.89 -18.51 -2.08
N VAL A 188 9.86 -18.17 -3.36
CA VAL A 188 8.84 -18.69 -4.29
C VAL A 188 8.98 -20.20 -4.45
N GLU A 189 10.20 -20.71 -4.62
CA GLU A 189 10.49 -22.15 -4.69
C GLU A 189 10.01 -22.89 -3.43
N ASP A 190 10.37 -22.41 -2.24
CA ASP A 190 9.94 -22.96 -0.96
C ASP A 190 8.41 -23.00 -0.84
N VAL A 191 7.72 -21.92 -1.21
CA VAL A 191 6.25 -21.86 -1.16
C VAL A 191 5.61 -22.82 -2.15
N VAL A 192 6.18 -22.97 -3.35
CA VAL A 192 5.72 -23.96 -4.34
C VAL A 192 5.93 -25.38 -3.83
N GLU A 193 7.06 -25.67 -3.18
CA GLU A 193 7.30 -26.97 -2.57
C GLU A 193 6.34 -27.28 -1.42
N ILE A 194 6.09 -26.32 -0.54
CA ILE A 194 5.09 -26.45 0.54
C ILE A 194 3.72 -26.70 -0.07
N TYR A 195 3.33 -25.97 -1.12
CA TYR A 195 2.07 -26.21 -1.81
C TYR A 195 1.97 -27.63 -2.38
N LYS A 196 3.02 -28.14 -3.00
CA LYS A 196 3.06 -29.49 -3.58
C LYS A 196 2.97 -30.59 -2.52
N LYS A 197 3.65 -30.41 -1.37
CA LYS A 197 3.71 -31.40 -0.29
C LYS A 197 2.49 -31.32 0.64
N GLU A 198 2.10 -30.11 1.01
CA GLU A 198 1.08 -29.82 2.02
C GLU A 198 0.17 -28.64 1.61
N PRO A 199 -0.70 -28.81 0.59
CA PRO A 199 -1.56 -27.73 0.09
C PRO A 199 -2.41 -27.04 1.16
N ARG A 200 -2.76 -27.75 2.24
CA ARG A 200 -3.55 -27.23 3.36
C ARG A 200 -2.86 -26.10 4.12
N VAL A 201 -1.52 -26.14 4.24
CA VAL A 201 -0.76 -25.07 4.91
C VAL A 201 -0.88 -23.75 4.13
N ILE A 202 -0.81 -23.84 2.81
CA ILE A 202 -0.98 -22.71 1.90
C ILE A 202 -2.44 -22.21 1.89
N GLU A 203 -3.40 -23.12 1.92
CA GLU A 203 -4.83 -22.83 2.02
C GLU A 203 -5.17 -22.05 3.30
N GLU A 204 -4.69 -22.51 4.46
CA GLU A 204 -4.91 -21.85 5.74
C GLU A 204 -4.30 -20.45 5.76
N LYS A 205 -3.05 -20.30 5.29
CA LYS A 205 -2.37 -18.99 5.23
C LYS A 205 -3.11 -18.01 4.32
N ARG A 206 -3.51 -18.40 3.11
CA ARG A 206 -4.17 -17.49 2.16
C ARG A 206 -5.55 -17.05 2.64
N LEU A 207 -6.31 -17.94 3.28
CA LEU A 207 -7.62 -17.60 3.85
C LEU A 207 -7.48 -16.67 5.05
N LYS A 208 -6.48 -16.92 5.90
CA LYS A 208 -6.14 -16.04 7.03
C LYS A 208 -5.74 -14.64 6.56
N ALA A 209 -4.91 -14.54 5.51
CA ALA A 209 -4.53 -13.27 4.90
C ALA A 209 -5.73 -12.52 4.30
N SER A 210 -6.61 -13.22 3.58
CA SER A 210 -7.83 -12.64 3.01
C SER A 210 -8.81 -12.14 4.06
N ALA A 211 -8.98 -12.86 5.17
CA ALA A 211 -9.81 -12.41 6.28
C ALA A 211 -9.24 -11.14 6.90
N PHE A 212 -7.95 -11.15 7.25
CA PHE A 212 -7.28 -10.01 7.86
C PHE A 212 -7.35 -8.76 7.00
N ILE A 213 -6.97 -8.84 5.72
CA ILE A 213 -6.88 -7.64 4.88
C ILE A 213 -8.26 -7.02 4.61
N ARG A 214 -9.32 -7.84 4.47
CA ARG A 214 -10.69 -7.33 4.24
C ARG A 214 -11.28 -6.67 5.48
N GLU A 215 -10.86 -7.09 6.67
CA GLU A 215 -11.22 -6.43 7.93
C GLU A 215 -10.43 -5.13 8.12
N GLU A 216 -9.10 -5.21 7.97
CA GLU A 216 -8.15 -4.12 8.20
C GLU A 216 -8.25 -2.99 7.18
N TYR A 217 -8.71 -3.27 5.95
CA TYR A 217 -8.92 -2.29 4.87
C TYR A 217 -10.37 -2.29 4.37
N SER A 218 -11.31 -2.33 5.32
CA SER A 218 -12.75 -2.26 5.05
C SER A 218 -13.23 -0.83 4.75
N GLN A 219 -14.34 -0.71 4.01
CA GLN A 219 -15.01 0.57 3.75
C GLN A 219 -15.46 1.27 5.04
N ASP A 220 -15.89 0.51 6.05
CA ASP A 220 -16.29 1.06 7.35
C ASP A 220 -15.11 1.70 8.09
N ARG A 221 -13.92 1.09 8.00
CA ARG A 221 -12.72 1.64 8.61
C ARG A 221 -12.23 2.89 7.88
N GLU A 222 -12.19 2.86 6.55
CA GLU A 222 -11.89 4.06 5.74
C GLU A 222 -12.82 5.21 6.10
N LYS A 223 -14.13 4.94 6.16
CA LYS A 223 -15.14 5.93 6.55
C LYS A 223 -14.89 6.48 7.96
N SER A 224 -14.59 5.59 8.93
CA SER A 224 -14.28 5.99 10.30
C SER A 224 -13.05 6.90 10.35
N ASP A 225 -11.96 6.55 9.68
CA ASP A 225 -10.73 7.34 9.64
C ASP A 225 -10.97 8.72 9.04
N VAL A 226 -11.66 8.78 7.90
CA VAL A 226 -11.99 10.04 7.20
C VAL A 226 -12.81 10.93 8.12
N LEU A 227 -13.89 10.41 8.71
CA LEU A 227 -14.76 11.19 9.60
C LEU A 227 -14.03 11.68 10.86
N ASN A 228 -13.19 10.83 11.47
CA ASN A 228 -12.41 11.19 12.64
C ASN A 228 -11.35 12.26 12.33
N ALA A 229 -10.63 12.13 11.21
CA ALA A 229 -9.66 13.10 10.76
C ALA A 229 -10.31 14.47 10.50
N TRP A 230 -11.44 14.50 9.77
CA TRP A 230 -12.20 15.74 9.55
C TRP A 230 -12.72 16.36 10.85
N SER A 231 -13.27 15.56 11.76
CA SER A 231 -13.78 16.05 13.05
C SER A 231 -12.68 16.73 13.88
N GLU A 232 -11.48 16.14 13.94
CA GLU A 232 -10.36 16.76 14.68
C GLU A 232 -9.81 18.00 13.96
N ILE A 233 -9.74 17.98 12.63
CA ILE A 233 -9.29 19.15 11.85
C ILE A 233 -10.23 20.34 12.08
N ILE A 234 -11.55 20.14 11.98
CA ILE A 234 -12.55 21.19 12.20
C ILE A 234 -12.45 21.73 13.63
N ARG A 235 -12.40 20.86 14.64
CA ARG A 235 -12.24 21.25 16.05
C ARG A 235 -10.98 22.06 16.32
N ARG A 236 -9.85 21.72 15.69
CA ARG A 236 -8.58 22.48 15.79
C ARG A 236 -8.70 23.86 15.14
N CYS A 237 -9.37 23.91 14.00
CA CYS A 237 -9.61 25.11 13.22
C CYS A 237 -10.52 26.12 13.94
N GLU A 238 -11.54 25.63 14.67
CA GLU A 238 -12.43 26.45 15.49
C GLU A 238 -11.72 26.99 16.74
N ARG A 239 -11.00 26.14 17.49
CA ARG A 239 -10.25 26.57 18.68
C ARG A 239 -9.24 27.68 18.41
N LYS A 240 -8.51 27.60 17.28
CA LYS A 240 -7.57 28.65 16.86
C LYS A 240 -8.29 29.96 16.55
N HIS A 241 -9.51 29.91 16.04
CA HIS A 241 -10.30 31.12 15.75
C HIS A 241 -10.77 31.81 17.04
N SER A 242 -11.33 31.04 17.99
CA SER A 242 -11.79 31.58 19.28
C SER A 242 -10.66 32.21 20.10
N LEU A 243 -9.46 31.63 20.10
CA LEU A 243 -8.29 32.22 20.76
C LEU A 243 -7.86 33.53 20.10
N HIS A 244 -7.92 33.65 18.77
CA HIS A 244 -7.55 34.86 18.06
C HIS A 244 -8.54 36.01 18.34
N GLU A 245 -9.85 35.74 18.31
CA GLU A 245 -10.88 36.74 18.65
C GLU A 245 -10.80 37.21 20.11
N SER A 246 -10.39 36.34 21.03
CA SER A 246 -10.24 36.68 22.45
C SER A 246 -9.05 37.63 22.69
N HIS A 247 -7.99 37.50 21.90
CA HIS A 247 -6.83 38.39 21.95
C HIS A 247 -7.09 39.75 21.26
N GLU A 248 -7.94 39.81 20.23
CA GLU A 248 -8.30 41.07 19.58
C GLU A 248 -9.31 41.91 20.37
N LYS A 249 -10.15 41.28 21.21
CA LYS A 249 -11.13 41.97 22.08
C LYS A 249 -10.57 42.38 23.46
N GLY A 250 -9.30 42.07 23.72
CA GLY A 250 -8.59 42.43 24.94
C GLY A 250 -7.63 43.60 24.73
N PHE A 251 -8.16 44.77 24.33
CA PHE A 251 -7.51 46.08 24.40
C PHE A 251 -8.58 47.16 24.66
#